data_AF-I2MSY6-F1
#
_entry.id   AF-I2MSY6-F1
#
_cell.length_a   1.000
_cell.length_b   1.000
_cell.length_c   1.000
_cell.angle_alpha   90.00
_cell.angle_beta   90.00
_cell.angle_gamma   90.00
#
_symmetry.space_group_name_H-M   'P 1'
#
loop_
_entity.id
_entity.type
_entity.pdbx_description
1 polymer ?
#
loop_
_entity_poly.entity_id
_entity_poly.type
_entity_poly.pdbx_seq_one_letter_code
_entity_poly.pdbx_strand_id
1 'polypeptide(L)'
;MSASDVWRSPAGEHFRSWGREYGSTVVTLRPVTYDADTGQWSTDRNALPVEVEADVFEETYVQVPLERLRDPRITRLTGLVHELLADYERTTGRPPADAEAIRTELEAVAEIPEEARKRRHGAARAAAHQGFHRGRGR
;
A
#
# COMPACT_ATOMS: atom_id res chain seq x y z
N MET A 1 15.36 3.02 -16.77
CA MET A 1 14.80 2.88 -15.40
C MET A 1 13.92 4.09 -15.16
N SER A 2 12.66 3.88 -14.79
CA SER A 2 11.76 5.00 -14.51
C SER A 2 12.11 5.56 -13.14
N ALA A 3 12.07 6.89 -12.96
CA ALA A 3 12.32 7.54 -11.67
C ALA A 3 11.27 7.19 -10.59
N SER A 4 10.31 6.32 -10.90
CA SER A 4 9.20 5.91 -10.04
C SER A 4 9.38 4.54 -9.39
N ASP A 5 10.38 3.75 -9.81
CA ASP A 5 10.54 2.37 -9.35
C ASP A 5 11.07 2.32 -7.91
N VAL A 6 10.36 1.60 -7.03
CA VAL A 6 10.78 1.32 -5.65
C VAL A 6 11.41 -0.07 -5.61
N TRP A 7 12.52 -0.20 -4.89
CA TRP A 7 13.33 -1.39 -4.78
C TRP A 7 13.50 -1.77 -3.32
N ARG A 8 13.53 -3.07 -3.01
CA ARG A 8 13.79 -3.58 -1.67
C ARG A 8 15.19 -4.19 -1.61
N SER A 9 15.98 -3.80 -0.61
CA SER A 9 17.28 -4.41 -0.34
C SER A 9 17.13 -5.80 0.30
N PRO A 10 18.22 -6.60 0.35
CA PRO A 10 18.24 -7.86 1.10
C PRO A 10 17.91 -7.70 2.59
N ALA A 11 18.25 -6.55 3.18
CA ALA A 11 17.95 -6.22 4.58
C ALA A 11 16.48 -5.81 4.81
N GLY A 12 15.70 -5.66 3.73
CA GLY A 12 14.27 -5.30 3.81
C GLY A 12 13.98 -3.80 3.74
N GLU A 13 15.00 -2.97 3.57
CA GLU A 13 14.86 -1.52 3.41
C GLU A 13 14.40 -1.16 1.99
N HIS A 14 13.78 0.00 1.84
CA HIS A 14 13.18 0.42 0.57
C HIS A 14 13.90 1.64 0.00
N PHE A 15 14.13 1.61 -1.31
CA PHE A 15 14.87 2.63 -2.03
C PHE A 15 14.20 3.01 -3.34
N ARG A 16 14.48 4.22 -3.82
CA ARG A 16 14.17 4.64 -5.19
C ARG A 16 15.47 4.88 -5.95
N SER A 17 15.57 4.35 -7.17
CA SER A 17 16.73 4.59 -8.02
C SER A 17 16.69 6.02 -8.56
N TRP A 18 17.73 6.80 -8.30
CA TRP A 18 17.80 8.20 -8.72
C TRP A 18 18.56 8.39 -10.04
N GLY A 19 19.24 7.35 -10.51
CA GLY A 19 19.89 7.33 -11.81
C GLY A 19 21.04 6.35 -11.87
N ARG A 20 21.37 5.96 -13.09
CA ARG A 20 22.63 5.33 -13.47
C ARG A 20 23.16 6.16 -14.63
N GLU A 21 24.32 6.79 -14.49
CA GLU A 21 24.98 7.41 -15.64
C GLU A 21 25.40 6.31 -16.63
N TYR A 22 25.26 6.59 -17.92
CA TYR A 22 25.56 5.60 -18.95
C TYR A 22 27.05 5.25 -18.91
N GLY A 23 27.39 3.98 -18.66
CA GLY A 23 28.76 3.54 -18.43
C GLY A 23 29.21 3.52 -16.96
N SER A 24 28.35 3.97 -16.02
CA SER A 24 28.61 3.83 -14.58
C SER A 24 28.40 2.38 -14.13
N THR A 25 29.33 1.89 -13.32
CA THR A 25 29.16 0.64 -12.57
C THR A 25 28.33 0.86 -11.31
N VAL A 26 27.96 2.10 -10.97
CA VAL A 26 27.26 2.43 -9.72
C VAL A 26 25.84 2.92 -9.98
N VAL A 27 24.91 2.45 -9.14
CA VAL A 27 23.52 2.88 -9.05
C VAL A 27 23.35 3.68 -7.76
N THR A 28 22.86 4.91 -7.89
CA THR A 28 22.53 5.75 -6.74
C THR A 28 21.10 5.50 -6.28
N LEU A 29 20.95 5.09 -5.03
CA LEU A 29 19.70 4.77 -4.36
C LEU A 29 19.42 5.80 -3.28
N ARG A 30 18.15 6.17 -3.11
CA ARG A 30 17.71 6.98 -1.97
C ARG A 30 16.71 6.24 -1.12
N PRO A 31 16.84 6.24 0.22
CA PRO A 31 15.84 5.68 1.10
C PRO A 31 14.46 6.28 0.84
N VAL A 32 13.45 5.42 0.83
CA VAL A 32 12.05 5.82 0.75
C VAL A 32 11.26 5.22 1.90
N THR A 33 10.28 5.99 2.36
CA THR A 33 9.36 5.56 3.41
C THR A 33 7.96 5.45 2.81
N TYR A 34 7.25 4.39 3.17
CA TYR A 34 5.87 4.20 2.80
C TYR A 34 4.96 4.91 3.81
N ASP A 35 4.12 5.82 3.33
CA ASP A 35 3.05 6.41 4.11
C ASP A 35 1.79 5.54 3.97
N ALA A 36 1.42 4.86 5.04
CA ALA A 36 0.26 3.98 5.07
C ALA A 36 -1.08 4.71 4.98
N ASP A 37 -1.14 5.99 5.35
CA ASP A 37 -2.35 6.83 5.31
C ASP A 37 -2.63 7.37 3.90
N THR A 38 -1.58 7.62 3.10
CA THR A 38 -1.70 8.16 1.74
C THR A 38 -1.40 7.14 0.65
N GLY A 39 -0.77 6.01 1.00
CA GLY A 39 -0.37 4.97 0.07
C GLY A 39 0.80 5.40 -0.80
N GLN A 40 1.50 6.48 -0.42
CA GLN A 40 2.56 7.08 -1.21
C GLN A 40 3.92 6.72 -0.65
N TRP A 41 4.86 6.47 -1.57
CA TRP A 41 6.28 6.40 -1.25
C TRP A 41 6.88 7.79 -1.32
N SER A 42 7.39 8.26 -0.19
CA SER A 42 8.12 9.51 -0.09
C SER A 42 9.60 9.23 0.04
N THR A 43 10.40 9.98 -0.72
CA THR A 43 11.86 10.00 -0.51
C THR A 43 12.13 10.90 0.69
N ASP A 44 12.87 10.39 1.67
CA ASP A 44 13.39 11.26 2.71
C ASP A 44 14.40 12.22 2.08
N ARG A 45 14.07 13.51 2.10
CA ARG A 45 14.90 14.55 1.48
C ARG A 45 16.20 14.80 2.25
N ASN A 46 16.25 14.38 3.52
CA ASN A 46 17.41 14.52 4.39
C ASN A 46 18.27 13.25 4.41
N ALA A 47 17.75 12.12 3.92
CA ALA A 47 18.52 10.88 3.85
C ALA A 47 19.63 10.99 2.81
N LEU A 48 20.83 10.56 3.20
CA LEU A 48 21.96 10.48 2.29
C LEU A 48 21.71 9.38 1.24
N PRO A 49 22.03 9.63 -0.04
CA PRO A 49 22.01 8.59 -1.05
C PRO A 49 23.03 7.49 -0.71
N VAL A 50 22.70 6.27 -1.11
CA VAL A 50 23.59 5.10 -1.05
C VAL A 50 24.01 4.77 -2.48
N GLU A 51 25.29 4.48 -2.64
CA GLU A 51 25.87 4.04 -3.90
C GLU A 51 26.10 2.52 -3.83
N VAL A 52 25.57 1.80 -4.82
CA VAL A 52 25.68 0.34 -4.90
C VAL A 52 26.18 -0.01 -6.29
N GLU A 53 27.10 -0.97 -6.39
CA GLU A 53 27.52 -1.51 -7.68
C GLU A 53 26.30 -2.11 -8.42
N ALA A 54 26.27 -1.93 -9.73
CA ALA A 54 25.11 -2.21 -10.57
C ALA A 54 24.85 -3.72 -10.69
N ASP A 55 25.91 -4.53 -10.69
CA ASP A 55 25.82 -5.98 -10.65
C ASP A 55 25.21 -6.47 -9.33
N VAL A 56 25.67 -5.93 -8.19
CA VAL A 56 25.11 -6.22 -6.87
C VAL A 56 23.65 -5.77 -6.80
N PHE A 57 23.33 -4.59 -7.35
CA PHE A 57 21.97 -4.07 -7.39
C PHE A 57 21.03 -5.01 -8.17
N GLU A 58 21.41 -5.37 -9.39
CA GLU A 58 20.61 -6.25 -10.27
C GLU A 58 20.44 -7.66 -9.70
N GLU A 59 21.43 -8.18 -8.97
CA GLU A 59 21.38 -9.51 -8.35
C GLU A 59 20.56 -9.54 -7.05
N THR A 60 20.66 -8.50 -6.22
CA THR A 60 20.20 -8.55 -4.82
C THR A 60 18.96 -7.70 -4.52
N TYR A 61 18.68 -6.66 -5.31
CA TYR A 61 17.52 -5.79 -5.08
C TYR A 61 16.31 -6.26 -5.87
N VAL A 62 15.16 -6.27 -5.21
CA VAL A 62 13.91 -6.71 -5.82
C VAL A 62 13.01 -5.51 -6.07
N GLN A 63 12.53 -5.35 -7.31
CA GLN A 63 11.55 -4.32 -7.63
C GLN A 63 10.24 -4.57 -6.86
N VAL A 64 9.75 -3.56 -6.17
CA VAL A 64 8.47 -3.60 -5.45
C VAL A 64 7.37 -3.18 -6.44
N PRO A 65 6.43 -4.09 -6.78
CA PRO A 65 5.31 -3.73 -7.64
C PRO A 65 4.46 -2.66 -6.96
N LEU A 66 4.31 -1.50 -7.57
CA LEU A 66 3.47 -0.42 -7.03
C LEU A 66 1.98 -0.81 -6.98
N GLU A 67 1.57 -1.82 -7.76
CA GLU A 67 0.22 -2.42 -7.71
C GLU A 67 -0.04 -3.20 -6.41
N ARG A 68 1.01 -3.60 -5.68
CA ARG A 68 0.88 -4.18 -4.33
C ARG A 68 0.58 -3.13 -3.25
N LEU A 69 0.52 -1.85 -3.61
CA LEU A 69 0.14 -0.77 -2.71
C LEU A 69 -1.38 -0.74 -2.64
N ARG A 70 -1.91 -1.66 -1.82
CA ARG A 70 -3.31 -1.70 -1.36
C ARG A 70 -3.73 -0.27 -1.02
N ASP A 71 -4.89 0.14 -1.54
CA ASP A 71 -5.48 1.46 -1.28
C ASP A 71 -5.30 1.83 0.18
N PRO A 72 -4.73 3.01 0.49
CA PRO A 72 -4.35 3.37 1.84
C PRO A 72 -5.50 3.24 2.84
N ARG A 73 -6.74 3.44 2.39
CA ARG A 73 -7.93 3.26 3.22
C ARG A 73 -8.14 1.79 3.58
N ILE A 74 -7.87 0.87 2.65
CA ILE A 74 -7.92 -0.57 2.91
C ILE A 74 -6.78 -0.95 3.84
N THR A 75 -5.56 -0.45 3.60
CA THR A 75 -4.40 -0.69 4.48
C THR A 75 -4.68 -0.24 5.92
N ARG A 76 -5.18 0.99 6.09
CA ARG A 76 -5.57 1.53 7.39
C ARG A 76 -6.69 0.74 8.04
N LEU A 77 -7.73 0.36 7.29
CA LEU A 77 -8.83 -0.47 7.79
C LEU A 77 -8.33 -1.83 8.26
N THR A 78 -7.47 -2.50 7.49
CA THR A 78 -6.87 -3.79 7.87
C THR A 78 -6.08 -3.66 9.18
N GLY A 79 -5.27 -2.60 9.32
CA GLY A 79 -4.53 -2.33 10.55
C GLY A 79 -5.45 -2.18 11.77
N LEU A 80 -6.47 -1.31 11.66
CA LEU A 80 -7.44 -1.08 12.75
C LEU A 80 -8.20 -2.34 13.15
N VAL A 81 -8.59 -3.18 12.19
CA VAL A 81 -9.31 -4.42 12.51
C VAL A 81 -8.37 -5.44 13.17
N HIS A 82 -7.12 -5.55 12.74
CA HIS A 82 -6.15 -6.42 13.41
C HIS A 82 -5.90 -6.00 14.86
N GLU A 83 -5.77 -4.69 15.12
CA GLU A 83 -5.65 -4.16 16.48
C GLU A 83 -6.88 -4.52 17.33
N LEU A 84 -8.08 -4.31 16.80
CA LEU A 84 -9.32 -4.63 17.50
C LEU A 84 -9.43 -6.12 17.84
N LEU A 85 -9.06 -7.01 16.91
CA LEU A 85 -9.07 -8.46 17.14
C LEU A 85 -8.06 -8.86 18.22
N ALA A 86 -6.86 -8.27 18.19
CA ALA A 86 -5.84 -8.51 19.19
C ALA A 86 -6.26 -7.99 20.58
N ASP A 87 -6.90 -6.82 20.66
CA ASP A 87 -7.45 -6.26 21.91
C ASP A 87 -8.51 -7.16 22.51
N TYR A 88 -9.41 -7.69 21.69
CA TYR A 88 -10.43 -8.62 22.14
C TYR A 88 -9.80 -9.90 22.70
N GLU A 89 -8.83 -10.47 22.00
CA GLU A 89 -8.15 -11.69 22.44
C GLU A 89 -7.39 -11.47 23.75
N ARG A 90 -6.69 -10.33 23.89
CA ARG A 90 -6.05 -9.94 25.15
C ARG A 90 -7.04 -9.81 26.30
N THR A 91 -8.24 -9.27 26.04
CA THR A 91 -9.24 -8.99 27.07
C THR A 91 -10.01 -10.25 27.49
N THR A 92 -10.29 -11.16 26.55
CA THR A 92 -11.15 -12.32 26.79
C THR A 92 -10.40 -13.65 26.86
N GLY A 93 -9.09 -13.65 26.58
CA GLY A 93 -8.24 -14.83 26.53
C GLY A 93 -8.53 -15.76 25.35
N ARG A 94 -9.36 -15.34 24.41
CA ARG A 94 -9.74 -16.10 23.21
C ARG A 94 -10.00 -15.18 22.03
N PRO A 95 -9.69 -15.58 20.79
CA PRO A 95 -10.09 -14.82 19.63
C PRO A 95 -11.62 -14.77 19.52
N PRO A 96 -12.19 -13.72 18.89
CA PRO A 96 -13.60 -13.71 18.49
C PRO A 96 -13.94 -14.94 17.64
N ALA A 97 -15.17 -15.45 17.74
CA ALA A 97 -15.60 -16.64 16.99
C ALA A 97 -15.40 -16.50 15.47
N ASP A 98 -15.54 -15.28 14.96
CA ASP A 98 -15.48 -14.98 13.52
C ASP A 98 -14.15 -14.32 13.10
N ALA A 99 -13.10 -14.35 13.94
CA ALA A 99 -11.85 -13.63 13.69
C ALA A 99 -11.20 -13.99 12.35
N GLU A 100 -11.18 -15.28 12.01
CA GLU A 100 -10.62 -15.76 10.73
C GLU A 100 -11.49 -15.38 9.53
N ALA A 101 -12.81 -15.40 9.70
CA ALA A 101 -13.73 -14.97 8.65
C ALA A 101 -13.55 -13.46 8.37
N ILE A 102 -13.41 -12.65 9.42
CA ILE A 102 -13.15 -11.21 9.31
C ILE A 102 -11.81 -10.94 8.59
N ARG A 103 -10.75 -11.67 8.94
CA ARG A 103 -9.43 -11.56 8.27
C ARG A 103 -9.53 -11.92 6.78
N THR A 104 -10.21 -13.01 6.46
CA THR A 104 -10.42 -13.50 5.09
C THR A 104 -11.19 -12.49 4.25
N GLU A 105 -12.28 -11.92 4.78
CA GLU A 105 -13.08 -10.91 4.07
C GLU A 105 -12.29 -9.61 3.83
N LEU A 106 -11.46 -9.20 4.80
CA LEU A 106 -10.57 -8.04 4.62
C LEU A 106 -9.52 -8.26 3.53
N GLU A 107 -8.99 -9.47 3.44
CA GLU A 107 -8.06 -9.85 2.38
C GLU A 107 -8.74 -9.82 1.01
N ALA A 108 -9.94 -10.39 0.90
CA ALA A 108 -10.74 -10.33 -0.33
C ALA A 108 -11.04 -8.89 -0.76
N VAL A 109 -11.32 -7.97 0.18
CA VAL A 109 -11.51 -6.54 -0.12
C VAL A 109 -10.24 -5.90 -0.67
N ALA A 110 -9.08 -6.30 -0.16
CA ALA A 110 -7.79 -5.78 -0.61
C ALA A 110 -7.39 -6.26 -2.01
N GLU A 111 -7.91 -7.40 -2.45
CA GLU A 111 -7.69 -7.95 -3.79
C GLU A 111 -8.61 -7.34 -4.87
N ILE A 112 -9.64 -6.57 -4.49
CA ILE A 112 -10.56 -5.96 -5.47
C ILE A 112 -9.78 -4.98 -6.35
N PRO A 113 -9.77 -5.13 -7.69
CA PRO A 113 -9.13 -4.19 -8.59
C PRO A 113 -9.69 -2.76 -8.42
N GLU A 114 -8.82 -1.75 -8.50
CA GLU A 114 -9.19 -0.34 -8.28
C GLU A 114 -10.36 0.11 -9.19
N GLU A 115 -10.37 -0.36 -10.44
CA GLU A 115 -11.42 -0.08 -11.42
C GLU A 115 -12.78 -0.71 -11.08
N ALA A 116 -12.79 -1.82 -10.32
CA ALA A 116 -14.03 -2.37 -9.79
C ALA A 116 -14.53 -1.57 -8.57
N ARG A 117 -13.61 -1.03 -7.74
CA ARG A 117 -13.95 -0.16 -6.61
C ARG A 117 -14.54 1.17 -7.05
N LYS A 118 -13.92 1.85 -8.03
CA LYS A 118 -14.43 3.12 -8.60
C LYS A 118 -15.84 2.98 -9.17
N ARG A 119 -16.10 1.92 -9.94
CA ARG A 119 -17.43 1.65 -10.52
C ARG A 119 -18.50 1.43 -9.45
N ARG A 120 -18.20 0.71 -8.37
CA ARG A 120 -19.13 0.50 -7.24
C ARG A 120 -19.41 1.80 -6.48
N HIS A 121 -18.40 2.64 -6.24
CA HIS A 121 -18.60 3.94 -5.61
C HIS A 121 -19.42 4.91 -6.47
N GLY A 122 -19.23 4.89 -7.79
CA GLY A 122 -20.05 5.66 -8.72
C GLY A 122 -21.53 5.25 -8.68
N ALA A 123 -21.79 3.94 -8.69
CA ALA A 123 -23.15 3.40 -8.58
C ALA A 123 -23.81 3.72 -7.22
N ALA A 124 -23.07 3.61 -6.12
CA ALA A 124 -23.57 3.94 -4.78
C ALA A 124 -23.88 5.44 -4.62
N ARG A 125 -23.03 6.33 -5.14
CA ARG A 125 -23.29 7.78 -5.18
C ARG A 125 -24.49 8.13 -6.05
N ALA A 126 -24.61 7.51 -7.24
CA ALA A 126 -25.74 7.72 -8.13
C ALA A 126 -27.07 7.28 -7.48
N ALA A 127 -27.07 6.15 -6.78
CA ALA A 127 -28.24 5.68 -6.03
C ALA A 127 -28.62 6.60 -4.86
N ALA A 128 -27.63 7.11 -4.11
CA ALA A 128 -27.87 8.07 -3.03
C ALA A 128 -28.47 9.39 -3.56
N HIS A 129 -27.92 9.94 -4.65
CA HIS A 129 -28.45 11.17 -5.26
C HIS A 129 -29.87 10.99 -5.83
N GLN A 130 -30.19 9.83 -6.44
CA GLN A 130 -31.54 9.55 -6.92
C GLN A 130 -32.57 9.37 -5.79
N GLY A 131 -32.14 8.85 -4.62
CA GLY A 131 -32.98 8.77 -3.42
C GLY A 131 -33.38 10.13 -2.85
N PHE A 132 -32.47 11.12 -2.88
CA PHE A 132 -32.73 12.46 -2.38
C PHE A 132 -33.76 13.25 -3.23
N HIS A 133 -33.87 12.96 -4.53
CA HIS A 133 -34.82 13.66 -5.41
C HIS A 133 -36.25 13.10 -5.38
N ARG A 134 -36.48 11.88 -4.86
CA ARG A 134 -37.83 11.32 -4.73
C ARG A 134 -38.56 11.69 -3.42
N GLY A 135 -37.86 12.26 -2.44
CA GLY A 135 -38.43 12.56 -1.11
C GLY A 135 -38.96 13.98 -0.90
N ARG A 136 -38.80 14.90 -1.88
CA ARG A 136 -39.11 16.34 -1.70
C ARG A 136 -40.25 16.83 -2.59
N GLY A 137 -41.30 16.03 -2.70
CA GLY A 137 -42.51 16.36 -3.46
C GLY A 137 -43.74 15.72 -2.84
N ARG A 138 -44.15 16.20 -1.67
CA ARG A 138 -45.53 16.13 -1.17
C ARG A 138 -45.82 17.41 -0.42
#